data_AF-A0A7J9CCQ8-F1
#
_entry.id   AF-A0A7J9CCQ8-F1
#
_cell.length_a   1.000
_cell.length_b   1.000
_cell.length_c   1.000
_cell.angle_alpha   90.00
_cell.angle_beta   90.00
_cell.angle_gamma   90.00
#
_symmetry.space_group_name_H-M   'P 1'
#
loop_
_entity.id
_entity.type
_entity.pdbx_description
1 polymer ?
#
loop_
_entity_poly.entity_id
_entity_poly.type
_entity_poly.pdbx_seq_one_letter_code
_entity_poly.pdbx_strand_id
1 'polypeptide(L)'
;MSSQNQSQGQTQVPSLDALLNSGRKEEVFASIKVSLHNCLSETNLQLTVPGLKSKTRGKVRDIYDSGDYLVLVTTDRQSAFDRILASIPFKGQVLNETSLWWFNRTRHMIPSAVLSVPDKNVTIAKKCSVFPVEFVVRGFVTGSTETSLWTVYKNGVRNYCGNVFPNGLVKNQKLTANILTPTTKAEDHDVP
;
A
#
# COMPACT_ATOMS: atom_id res chain seq x y z
N MET A 1 31.75 -38.15 -19.32
CA MET A 1 32.41 -36.83 -19.18
C MET A 1 31.78 -35.87 -20.17
N SER A 2 30.83 -35.06 -19.72
CA SER A 2 30.29 -33.94 -20.50
C SER A 2 29.43 -33.08 -19.59
N SER A 3 30.09 -32.18 -18.86
CA SER A 3 29.50 -31.08 -18.13
C SER A 3 29.05 -29.99 -19.11
N GLN A 4 27.75 -29.82 -19.30
CA GLN A 4 27.21 -28.62 -19.94
C GLN A 4 26.86 -27.60 -18.85
N ASN A 5 27.63 -26.51 -18.86
CA ASN A 5 27.50 -25.36 -17.99
C ASN A 5 26.42 -24.44 -18.57
N GLN A 6 25.26 -24.33 -17.92
CA GLN A 6 24.24 -23.34 -18.28
C GLN A 6 24.62 -22.00 -17.63
N SER A 7 25.11 -21.06 -18.43
CA SER A 7 25.29 -19.67 -18.03
C SER A 7 23.93 -18.99 -17.93
N GLN A 8 23.43 -18.83 -16.71
CA GLN A 8 22.28 -17.97 -16.42
C GLN A 8 22.67 -16.52 -16.71
N GLY A 9 21.98 -15.90 -17.67
CA GLY A 9 22.11 -14.47 -17.97
C GLY A 9 21.65 -13.64 -16.78
N GLN A 10 22.61 -13.10 -16.02
CA GLN A 10 22.35 -12.07 -15.03
C GLN A 10 22.03 -10.77 -15.76
N THR A 11 20.77 -10.36 -15.78
CA THR A 11 20.38 -9.02 -16.20
C THR A 11 20.95 -8.03 -15.18
N GLN A 12 22.08 -7.39 -15.52
CA GLN A 12 22.70 -6.37 -14.68
C GLN A 12 21.72 -5.23 -14.44
N VAL A 13 21.34 -5.01 -13.19
CA VAL A 13 20.55 -3.83 -12.78
C VAL A 13 21.43 -2.59 -13.00
N PRO A 14 20.98 -1.60 -13.78
CA PRO A 14 21.79 -0.41 -14.07
C PRO A 14 22.13 0.35 -12.78
N SER A 15 23.35 0.90 -12.70
CA SER A 15 23.75 1.77 -11.59
C SER A 15 22.89 3.04 -11.56
N LEU A 16 22.76 3.65 -10.37
CA LEU A 16 22.03 4.91 -10.21
C LEU A 16 22.58 6.01 -11.13
N ASP A 17 23.90 6.07 -11.31
CA ASP A 17 24.55 7.02 -12.22
C ASP A 17 24.22 6.75 -13.70
N ALA A 18 24.10 5.48 -14.11
CA ALA A 18 23.65 5.14 -15.47
C ALA A 18 22.17 5.50 -15.69
N LEU A 19 21.34 5.45 -14.65
CA LEU A 19 19.95 5.90 -14.70
C LEU A 19 19.83 7.43 -14.76
N LEU A 20 20.75 8.15 -14.12
CA LEU A 20 20.76 9.61 -14.06
C LEU A 20 21.38 10.26 -15.31
N ASN A 21 22.37 9.61 -15.93
CA ASN A 21 23.12 10.13 -17.09
C ASN A 21 22.64 9.58 -18.45
N SER A 22 21.55 8.81 -18.48
CA SER A 22 20.97 8.30 -19.73
C SER A 22 19.85 9.21 -20.25
N GLY A 23 19.62 9.18 -21.58
CA GLY A 23 18.47 9.80 -22.25
C GLY A 23 17.09 9.37 -21.70
N ARG A 24 17.09 8.36 -20.82
CA ARG A 24 15.97 7.92 -20.00
C ARG A 24 15.35 9.07 -19.22
N LYS A 25 16.12 10.05 -18.76
CA LYS A 25 15.56 11.20 -18.05
C LYS A 25 14.60 11.96 -18.96
N GLU A 26 15.05 12.36 -20.14
CA GLU A 26 14.24 13.07 -21.14
C GLU A 26 13.02 12.25 -21.55
N GLU A 27 13.19 10.95 -21.82
CA GLU A 27 12.10 10.03 -22.14
C GLU A 27 11.05 9.93 -21.03
N VAL A 28 11.49 9.83 -19.77
CA VAL A 28 10.61 9.81 -18.59
C VAL A 28 9.88 11.15 -18.47
N PHE A 29 10.57 12.28 -18.63
CA PHE A 29 9.93 13.60 -18.59
C PHE A 29 8.91 13.79 -19.71
N ALA A 30 9.19 13.31 -20.92
CA ALA A 30 8.25 13.33 -22.03
C ALA A 30 7.01 12.47 -21.71
N SER A 31 7.23 11.26 -21.19
CA SER A 31 6.15 10.35 -20.80
C SER A 31 5.27 10.93 -19.68
N ILE A 32 5.87 11.58 -18.69
CA ILE A 32 5.17 12.29 -17.62
C ILE A 32 4.28 13.38 -18.21
N LYS A 33 4.84 14.26 -19.07
CA LYS A 33 4.11 15.38 -19.67
C LYS A 33 2.87 14.91 -20.44
N VAL A 34 3.02 13.88 -21.27
CA VAL A 34 1.89 13.31 -22.04
C VAL A 34 0.84 12.68 -21.13
N SER A 35 1.25 12.16 -19.98
CA SER A 35 0.37 11.43 -19.07
C SER A 35 -0.33 12.29 -18.01
N LEU A 36 -0.02 13.58 -17.90
CA LEU A 36 -0.54 14.45 -16.83
C LEU A 36 -2.07 14.44 -16.72
N HIS A 37 -2.77 14.29 -17.84
CA HIS A 37 -4.23 14.27 -17.90
C HIS A 37 -4.85 12.88 -17.67
N ASN A 38 -4.04 11.81 -17.59
CA ASN A 38 -4.49 10.44 -17.40
C ASN A 38 -4.68 10.10 -15.91
N CYS A 39 -5.50 10.90 -15.22
CA CYS A 39 -5.79 10.72 -13.80
C CYS A 39 -7.22 10.21 -13.58
N LEU A 40 -7.36 9.03 -13.00
CA LEU A 40 -8.62 8.54 -12.46
C LEU A 40 -8.86 9.12 -11.06
N SER A 41 -9.42 10.34 -10.99
CA SER A 41 -9.60 11.05 -9.70
C SER A 41 -10.91 10.70 -8.99
N GLU A 42 -11.93 10.25 -9.73
CA GLU A 42 -13.25 9.90 -9.22
C GLU A 42 -13.96 8.96 -10.20
N THR A 43 -14.82 8.10 -9.67
CA THR A 43 -15.66 7.18 -10.45
C THR A 43 -17.12 7.32 -10.05
N ASN A 44 -18.05 6.95 -10.94
CA ASN A 44 -19.49 7.00 -10.65
C ASN A 44 -20.21 5.72 -11.13
N LEU A 45 -19.67 4.56 -10.76
CA LEU A 45 -20.17 3.27 -11.25
C LEU A 45 -21.60 2.96 -10.78
N GLN A 46 -22.05 3.54 -9.66
CA GLN A 46 -23.43 3.44 -9.19
C GLN A 46 -24.45 4.05 -10.15
N LEU A 47 -24.01 4.92 -11.08
CA LEU A 47 -24.88 5.54 -12.08
C LEU A 47 -24.95 4.75 -13.39
N THR A 48 -23.99 3.86 -13.64
CA THR A 48 -23.80 3.21 -14.95
C THR A 48 -23.81 1.69 -14.90
N VAL A 49 -23.58 1.09 -13.72
CA VAL A 49 -23.52 -0.37 -13.54
C VAL A 49 -24.73 -0.83 -12.72
N PRO A 50 -25.67 -1.57 -13.33
CA PRO A 50 -26.78 -2.18 -12.61
C PRO A 50 -26.30 -3.03 -11.44
N GLY A 51 -26.92 -2.85 -10.28
CA GLY A 51 -26.61 -3.61 -9.06
C GLY A 51 -25.61 -2.94 -8.11
N LEU A 52 -24.87 -1.90 -8.53
CA LEU A 52 -24.07 -1.09 -7.60
C LEU A 52 -24.95 0.02 -7.01
N LYS A 53 -25.31 -0.13 -5.74
CA LYS A 53 -26.38 0.69 -5.13
C LYS A 53 -25.86 1.92 -4.39
N SER A 54 -24.63 1.87 -3.90
CA SER A 54 -24.05 2.94 -3.10
C SER A 54 -22.58 3.16 -3.46
N LYS A 55 -22.10 4.37 -3.18
CA LYS A 55 -20.71 4.76 -3.31
C LYS A 55 -20.24 5.32 -1.97
N THR A 56 -19.15 4.79 -1.46
CA THR A 56 -18.39 5.38 -0.35
C THR A 56 -17.07 5.89 -0.89
N ARG A 57 -16.81 7.19 -0.71
CA ARG A 57 -15.56 7.82 -1.14
C ARG A 57 -14.57 7.85 0.03
N GLY A 58 -13.52 7.06 -0.05
CA GLY A 58 -12.37 7.17 0.83
C GLY A 58 -11.30 8.12 0.29
N LYS A 59 -10.21 8.31 1.05
CA LYS A 59 -9.07 9.16 0.64
C LYS A 59 -8.53 8.79 -0.74
N VAL A 60 -8.34 7.49 -0.99
CA VAL A 60 -7.70 6.96 -2.22
C VAL A 60 -8.52 5.91 -2.97
N ARG A 61 -9.64 5.43 -2.42
CA ARG A 61 -10.51 4.44 -3.04
C ARG A 61 -11.94 4.93 -3.11
N ASP A 62 -12.61 4.63 -4.21
CA ASP A 62 -14.08 4.65 -4.30
C ASP A 62 -14.56 3.21 -4.11
N ILE A 63 -15.52 3.00 -3.21
CA ILE A 63 -16.02 1.68 -2.82
C ILE A 63 -17.49 1.61 -3.19
N TYR A 64 -17.89 0.54 -3.87
CA TYR A 64 -19.28 0.28 -4.23
C TYR A 64 -19.76 -1.02 -3.61
N ASP A 65 -20.96 -0.99 -3.05
CA ASP A 65 -21.60 -2.15 -2.44
C ASP A 65 -22.69 -2.69 -3.38
N SER A 66 -22.57 -3.96 -3.77
CA SER A 66 -23.60 -4.68 -4.54
C SER A 66 -24.65 -5.36 -3.65
N GLY A 67 -24.35 -5.51 -2.36
CA GLY A 67 -25.06 -6.38 -1.41
C GLY A 67 -24.23 -7.63 -1.06
N ASP A 68 -23.69 -8.30 -2.08
CA ASP A 68 -22.97 -9.58 -1.94
C ASP A 68 -21.45 -9.43 -1.97
N TYR A 69 -20.96 -8.42 -2.70
CA TYR A 69 -19.55 -8.13 -2.88
C TYR A 69 -19.30 -6.63 -2.89
N LEU A 70 -18.03 -6.26 -2.70
CA LEU A 70 -17.56 -4.90 -2.79
C LEU A 70 -16.74 -4.74 -4.07
N VAL A 71 -16.99 -3.65 -4.81
CA VAL A 71 -16.15 -3.21 -5.91
C VAL A 71 -15.27 -2.07 -5.39
N LEU A 72 -13.96 -2.34 -5.32
CA LEU A 72 -12.96 -1.43 -4.80
C LEU A 72 -12.20 -0.80 -5.97
N VAL A 73 -12.43 0.49 -6.23
CA VAL A 73 -11.71 1.22 -7.27
C VAL A 73 -10.60 2.04 -6.62
N THR A 74 -9.35 1.67 -6.86
CA THR A 74 -8.19 2.44 -6.40
C THR A 74 -7.90 3.59 -7.37
N THR A 75 -8.11 4.80 -6.89
CA THR A 75 -7.99 6.05 -7.66
C THR A 75 -6.56 6.60 -7.64
N ASP A 76 -6.33 7.60 -8.48
CA ASP A 76 -5.05 8.31 -8.59
C ASP A 76 -4.87 9.39 -7.52
N ARG A 77 -5.89 9.63 -6.68
CA ARG A 77 -5.85 10.63 -5.60
C ARG A 77 -4.72 10.34 -4.63
N GLN A 78 -3.88 11.33 -4.35
CA GLN A 78 -2.83 11.30 -3.34
C GLN A 78 -3.24 12.13 -2.13
N SER A 79 -3.19 11.52 -0.95
CA SER A 79 -3.41 12.21 0.31
C SER A 79 -2.15 12.29 1.16
N ALA A 80 -1.94 13.40 1.84
CA ALA A 80 -1.01 13.50 2.96
C ALA A 80 -1.55 14.55 3.94
N PHE A 81 -1.19 14.43 5.23
CA PHE A 81 -1.72 15.28 6.30
C PHE A 81 -3.25 15.37 6.28
N ASP A 82 -3.89 14.21 6.07
CA ASP A 82 -5.34 14.02 5.99
C ASP A 82 -6.09 14.86 4.93
N ARG A 83 -5.36 15.39 3.95
CA ARG A 83 -5.94 16.14 2.82
C ARG A 83 -5.56 15.49 1.50
N ILE A 84 -6.47 15.55 0.52
CA ILE A 84 -6.16 15.21 -0.87
C ILE A 84 -5.34 16.35 -1.45
N LEU A 85 -4.12 16.07 -1.90
CA LEU A 85 -3.16 17.06 -2.38
C LEU A 85 -3.13 17.17 -3.91
N ALA A 86 -3.24 16.04 -4.59
CA ALA A 86 -3.15 15.95 -6.05
C ALA A 86 -3.71 14.61 -6.53
N SER A 87 -3.77 14.43 -7.84
CA SER A 87 -3.86 13.11 -8.48
C SER A 87 -2.56 12.82 -9.22
N ILE A 88 -2.06 11.59 -9.10
CA ILE A 88 -0.84 11.13 -9.75
C ILE A 88 -1.25 10.11 -10.82
N PRO A 89 -1.00 10.38 -12.11
CA PRO A 89 -1.41 9.48 -13.18
C PRO A 89 -1.00 8.04 -12.92
N PHE A 90 -1.94 7.11 -13.10
CA PHE A 90 -1.74 5.65 -12.97
C PHE A 90 -1.34 5.15 -11.58
N LYS A 91 -1.31 6.01 -10.56
CA LYS A 91 -0.98 5.60 -9.19
C LYS A 91 -1.92 4.51 -8.68
N GLY A 92 -3.21 4.62 -8.98
CA GLY A 92 -4.22 3.66 -8.59
C GLY A 92 -3.97 2.27 -9.17
N GLN A 93 -3.49 2.19 -10.41
CA GLN A 93 -3.13 0.93 -11.08
C GLN A 93 -1.96 0.28 -10.36
N VAL A 94 -0.87 1.03 -10.16
CA VAL A 94 0.33 0.54 -9.47
C VAL A 94 -0.01 0.01 -8.08
N LEU A 95 -0.82 0.73 -7.31
CA LEU A 95 -1.19 0.32 -5.96
C LEU A 95 -2.10 -0.91 -5.93
N ASN A 96 -3.06 -1.01 -6.85
CA ASN A 96 -3.97 -2.15 -6.93
C ASN A 96 -3.24 -3.41 -7.42
N GLU A 97 -2.41 -3.31 -8.47
CA GLU A 97 -1.59 -4.41 -8.97
C GLU A 97 -0.54 -4.87 -7.94
N THR A 98 0.07 -3.94 -7.20
CA THR A 98 0.97 -4.28 -6.08
C THR A 98 0.23 -5.04 -4.98
N SER A 99 -1.00 -4.63 -4.66
CA SER A 99 -1.84 -5.33 -3.68
C SER A 99 -2.18 -6.75 -4.15
N LEU A 100 -2.57 -6.91 -5.42
CA LEU A 100 -2.84 -8.21 -6.04
C LEU A 100 -1.60 -9.12 -6.01
N TRP A 101 -0.42 -8.59 -6.30
CA TRP A 101 0.83 -9.34 -6.21
C TRP A 101 1.06 -9.90 -4.81
N TRP A 102 0.84 -9.10 -3.76
CA TRP A 102 0.97 -9.55 -2.38
C TRP A 102 -0.09 -10.59 -2.01
N PHE A 103 -1.35 -10.40 -2.38
CA PHE A 103 -2.41 -11.40 -2.14
C PHE A 103 -2.09 -12.74 -2.80
N ASN A 104 -1.52 -12.73 -4.01
CA ASN A 104 -1.09 -13.95 -4.69
C ASN A 104 0.10 -14.61 -3.98
N ARG A 105 1.06 -13.82 -3.48
CA ARG A 105 2.22 -14.33 -2.76
C ARG A 105 1.86 -14.96 -1.42
N THR A 106 0.86 -14.43 -0.71
CA THR A 106 0.46 -14.91 0.62
C THR A 106 -0.71 -15.89 0.62
N ARG A 107 -1.27 -16.21 -0.56
CA ARG A 107 -2.44 -17.10 -0.71
C ARG A 107 -2.28 -18.48 -0.07
N HIS A 108 -1.04 -18.98 0.00
CA HIS A 108 -0.72 -20.27 0.61
C HIS A 108 -0.72 -20.23 2.16
N MET A 109 -0.71 -19.03 2.76
CA MET A 109 -0.69 -18.83 4.21
C MET A 109 -2.08 -18.57 4.75
N ILE A 110 -2.83 -17.67 4.10
CA ILE A 110 -4.16 -17.24 4.54
C ILE A 110 -5.08 -16.94 3.35
N PRO A 111 -6.39 -17.20 3.46
CA PRO A 111 -7.34 -16.76 2.44
C PRO A 111 -7.45 -15.23 2.44
N SER A 112 -7.64 -14.65 1.25
CA SER A 112 -7.94 -13.22 1.09
C SER A 112 -9.40 -13.02 0.69
N ALA A 113 -9.88 -11.77 0.81
CA ALA A 113 -11.22 -11.40 0.35
C ALA A 113 -11.29 -11.18 -1.17
N VAL A 114 -10.19 -11.23 -1.91
CA VAL A 114 -10.16 -10.92 -3.35
C VAL A 114 -10.87 -12.03 -4.13
N LEU A 115 -11.87 -11.65 -4.94
CA LEU A 115 -12.59 -12.55 -5.84
C LEU A 115 -12.05 -12.43 -7.27
N SER A 116 -11.85 -11.21 -7.77
CA SER A 116 -11.30 -10.96 -9.11
C SER A 116 -10.75 -9.53 -9.24
N VAL A 117 -9.95 -9.30 -10.29
CA VAL A 117 -9.38 -8.00 -10.65
C VAL A 117 -9.64 -7.77 -12.15
N PRO A 118 -10.83 -7.28 -12.54
CA PRO A 118 -11.22 -7.16 -13.95
C PRO A 118 -10.53 -5.99 -14.67
N ASP A 119 -10.00 -5.04 -13.92
CA ASP A 119 -9.28 -3.88 -14.44
C ASP A 119 -8.12 -3.53 -13.50
N LYS A 120 -7.08 -2.87 -14.01
CA LYS A 120 -5.90 -2.51 -13.23
C LYS A 120 -6.21 -1.63 -12.02
N ASN A 121 -7.27 -0.83 -12.05
CA ASN A 121 -7.71 -0.02 -10.91
C ASN A 121 -8.74 -0.72 -10.02
N VAL A 122 -9.28 -1.88 -10.42
CA VAL A 122 -10.50 -2.47 -9.82
C VAL A 122 -10.22 -3.82 -9.18
N THR A 123 -10.56 -3.95 -7.90
CA THR A 123 -10.63 -5.24 -7.19
C THR A 123 -12.08 -5.52 -6.78
N ILE A 124 -12.61 -6.68 -7.16
CA ILE A 124 -13.87 -7.21 -6.61
C ILE A 124 -13.52 -8.09 -5.41
N ALA A 125 -14.10 -7.78 -4.26
CA ALA A 125 -13.84 -8.46 -3.00
C ALA A 125 -15.12 -8.97 -2.34
N LYS A 126 -15.02 -10.09 -1.63
CA LYS A 126 -16.09 -10.59 -0.76
C LYS A 126 -16.39 -9.55 0.32
N LYS A 127 -17.67 -9.33 0.60
CA LYS A 127 -18.09 -8.54 1.76
C LYS A 127 -17.81 -9.32 3.04
N CYS A 128 -16.98 -8.77 3.92
CA CYS A 128 -16.53 -9.40 5.15
C CYS A 128 -16.89 -8.55 6.37
N SER A 129 -17.20 -9.19 7.50
CA SER A 129 -17.24 -8.51 8.78
C SER A 129 -15.81 -8.15 9.20
N VAL A 130 -15.54 -6.87 9.42
CA VAL A 130 -14.22 -6.37 9.78
C VAL A 130 -13.95 -6.65 11.26
N PHE A 131 -12.82 -7.28 11.57
CA PHE A 131 -12.31 -7.31 12.94
C PHE A 131 -11.70 -5.92 13.25
N PRO A 132 -12.17 -5.18 14.26
CA PRO A 132 -11.86 -3.76 14.44
C PRO A 132 -10.48 -3.50 15.08
N VAL A 133 -9.46 -4.19 14.58
CA VAL A 133 -8.06 -4.08 15.00
C VAL A 133 -7.18 -3.91 13.77
N GLU A 134 -6.30 -2.91 13.79
CA GLU A 134 -5.24 -2.79 12.79
C GLU A 134 -3.99 -3.54 13.25
N PHE A 135 -3.59 -4.55 12.49
CA PHE A 135 -2.37 -5.31 12.77
C PHE A 135 -1.16 -4.60 12.14
N VAL A 136 -0.46 -3.78 12.94
CA VAL A 136 0.75 -3.09 12.49
C VAL A 136 1.99 -3.93 12.84
N VAL A 137 2.69 -4.40 11.82
CA VAL A 137 3.97 -5.09 11.96
C VAL A 137 5.12 -4.12 11.75
N ARG A 138 6.09 -4.08 12.66
CA ARG A 138 7.24 -3.17 12.60
C ARG A 138 8.55 -3.93 12.58
N GLY A 139 9.41 -3.62 11.61
CA GLY A 139 10.80 -4.10 11.55
C GLY A 139 11.84 -3.03 11.89
N PHE A 140 11.43 -1.77 12.03
CA PHE A 140 12.31 -0.62 12.28
C PHE A 140 11.70 0.36 13.29
N VAL A 141 12.55 1.01 14.08
CA VAL A 141 12.20 2.05 15.05
C VAL A 141 12.00 3.37 14.32
N THR A 142 10.83 3.57 13.71
CA THR A 142 10.57 4.76 12.87
C THR A 142 9.17 5.35 13.07
N GLY A 143 8.88 6.38 12.28
CA GLY A 143 7.64 7.15 12.25
C GLY A 143 7.74 8.51 12.96
N SER A 144 6.65 9.28 12.83
CA SER A 144 6.52 10.64 13.36
C SER A 144 5.19 10.91 14.05
N THR A 145 4.23 9.97 13.98
CA THR A 145 2.94 10.10 14.67
C THR A 145 3.08 9.73 16.14
N GLU A 146 2.12 10.11 16.97
CA GLU A 146 2.10 9.80 18.41
C GLU A 146 2.11 8.28 18.68
N THR A 147 1.48 7.51 17.81
CA THR A 147 1.42 6.03 17.85
C THR A 147 2.58 5.35 17.13
N SER A 148 3.57 6.09 16.64
CA SER A 148 4.73 5.48 15.99
C SER A 148 5.78 5.02 17.00
N LEU A 149 6.43 3.89 16.70
CA LEU A 149 7.38 3.27 17.61
C LEU A 149 8.52 4.23 18.01
N TRP A 150 9.03 5.05 17.08
CA TRP A 150 10.06 6.02 17.42
C TRP A 150 9.56 7.11 18.37
N THR A 151 8.38 7.69 18.14
CA THR A 151 7.83 8.74 19.01
C THR A 151 7.60 8.22 20.43
N VAL A 152 6.95 7.05 20.56
CA VAL A 152 6.71 6.39 21.85
C VAL A 152 8.02 6.10 22.58
N TYR A 153 8.99 5.51 21.90
CA TYR A 153 10.30 5.20 22.48
C TYR A 153 11.07 6.45 22.91
N LYS A 154 11.08 7.50 22.06
CA LYS A 154 11.74 8.78 22.36
C LYS A 154 11.13 9.45 23.60
N ASN A 155 9.83 9.27 23.82
CA ASN A 155 9.11 9.77 24.99
C ASN A 155 9.35 8.95 26.28
N GLY A 156 10.27 7.99 26.25
CA GLY A 156 10.69 7.21 27.42
C GLY A 156 9.91 5.92 27.64
N VAL A 157 8.92 5.60 26.81
CA VAL A 157 8.16 4.35 26.92
C VAL A 157 9.03 3.19 26.42
N ARG A 158 9.21 2.18 27.27
CA ARG A 158 9.99 0.97 26.95
C ARG A 158 9.15 -0.29 26.82
N ASN A 159 7.95 -0.30 27.38
CA ASN A 159 6.97 -1.35 27.16
C ASN A 159 5.84 -0.78 26.30
N TYR A 160 5.68 -1.26 25.08
CA TYR A 160 4.67 -0.78 24.14
C TYR A 160 3.97 -1.94 23.44
N CYS A 161 2.65 -2.01 23.59
CA CYS A 161 1.80 -3.12 23.15
C CYS A 161 2.35 -4.50 23.61
N GLY A 162 2.92 -4.58 24.82
CA GLY A 162 3.51 -5.81 25.37
C GLY A 162 4.94 -6.11 24.92
N ASN A 163 5.54 -5.28 24.06
CA ASN A 163 6.93 -5.42 23.62
C ASN A 163 7.86 -4.58 24.50
N VAL A 164 8.86 -5.22 25.13
CA VAL A 164 9.87 -4.55 25.95
C VAL A 164 11.11 -4.22 25.12
N PHE A 165 11.52 -2.95 25.09
CA PHE A 165 12.66 -2.47 24.33
C PHE A 165 13.85 -2.15 25.24
N PRO A 166 15.09 -2.47 24.79
CA PRO A 166 16.28 -2.05 25.49
C PRO A 166 16.46 -0.53 25.39
N ASN A 167 17.26 0.03 26.30
CA ASN A 167 17.76 1.39 26.14
C ASN A 167 18.73 1.50 24.97
N GLY A 168 18.96 2.72 24.50
CA GLY A 168 19.93 3.03 23.45
C GLY A 168 19.45 2.86 22.01
N LEU A 169 18.20 2.47 21.75
CA LEU A 169 17.67 2.47 20.37
C LEU A 169 17.69 3.88 19.76
N VAL A 170 18.03 3.95 18.48
CA VAL A 170 18.05 5.21 17.70
C VAL A 170 17.01 5.20 16.57
N LYS A 171 16.69 6.39 16.05
CA LYS A 171 15.72 6.54 14.96
C LYS A 171 16.16 5.77 13.71
N ASN A 172 15.21 5.07 13.09
CA ASN A 172 15.38 4.20 11.92
C ASN A 172 16.25 2.96 12.14
N GLN A 173 16.57 2.60 13.39
CA GLN A 173 17.28 1.36 13.69
C GLN A 173 16.42 0.14 13.34
N LYS A 174 17.03 -0.89 12.73
CA LYS A 174 16.38 -2.19 12.51
C LYS A 174 16.20 -2.92 13.85
N LEU A 175 15.00 -3.48 14.05
CA LEU A 175 14.71 -4.33 15.20
C LEU A 175 15.34 -5.71 15.03
N THR A 176 15.63 -6.38 16.15
CA THR A 176 16.15 -7.76 16.16
C THR A 176 15.14 -8.76 15.62
N ALA A 177 13.85 -8.51 15.85
CA ALA A 177 12.73 -9.26 15.29
C ALA A 177 11.59 -8.31 14.89
N ASN A 178 10.74 -8.76 13.96
CA ASN A 178 9.50 -8.06 13.68
C ASN A 178 8.57 -8.15 14.89
N ILE A 179 7.96 -7.02 15.24
CA ILE A 179 7.00 -6.95 16.35
C ILE A 179 5.61 -6.61 15.84
N LEU A 180 4.60 -6.96 16.62
CA LEU A 180 3.22 -6.55 16.40
C LEU A 180 2.87 -5.44 17.40
N THR A 181 2.31 -4.33 16.89
CA THR A 181 1.77 -3.24 17.69
C THR A 181 0.35 -2.97 17.21
N PRO A 182 -0.64 -3.77 17.65
CA PRO A 182 -2.02 -3.60 17.21
C PRO A 182 -2.52 -2.20 17.59
N THR A 183 -3.47 -1.66 16.84
CA THR A 183 -4.21 -0.45 17.23
C THR A 183 -5.70 -0.70 17.06
N THR A 184 -6.52 -0.05 17.89
CA THR A 184 -7.99 -0.05 17.72
C THR A 184 -8.40 1.17 16.91
N LYS A 185 -9.40 1.00 16.03
CA LYS A 185 -10.09 2.13 15.41
C LYS A 185 -11.06 2.75 16.40
N ALA A 186 -10.72 3.87 17.02
CA ALA A 186 -11.71 4.76 17.63
C ALA A 186 -12.15 5.81 16.59
N GLU A 187 -13.36 6.35 16.72
CA GLU A 187 -13.93 7.31 15.74
C GLU A 187 -13.09 8.59 15.57
N ASP A 188 -12.32 8.98 16.61
CA ASP A 188 -11.51 10.21 16.59
C ASP A 188 -10.00 9.97 16.38
N HIS A 189 -9.40 8.91 16.95
CA HIS A 189 -7.96 8.61 16.79
C HIS A 189 -7.64 7.12 17.03
N ASP A 190 -6.68 6.55 16.27
CA ASP A 190 -6.20 5.20 16.53
C ASP A 190 -5.45 5.12 17.86
N VAL A 191 -5.83 4.17 18.72
CA VAL A 191 -5.18 3.93 20.03
C VAL A 191 -4.39 2.62 19.96
N PRO A 192 -3.12 2.58 20.41
CA PRO A 192 -2.31 1.34 20.46
C PRO A 192 -2.73 0.30 21.50
#